data_AF-A0A0V0R1Q0-F1
#
_entry.id   AF-A0A0V0R1Q0-F1
#
_cell.length_a   1.000
_cell.length_b   1.000
_cell.length_c   1.000
_cell.angle_alpha   90.00
_cell.angle_beta   90.00
_cell.angle_gamma   90.00
#
_symmetry.space_group_name_H-M   'P 1'
#
loop_
_entity.id
_entity.type
_entity.pdbx_description
1 polymer ?
#
loop_
_entity_poly.entity_id
_entity_poly.type
_entity_poly.pdbx_seq_one_letter_code
_entity_poly.pdbx_strand_id
1 'polypeptide(L)'
;MHLQNTAVSVDGREMSLMEIISETLRFISQKAINKLKEQVGKLIPAKIRWVITVPALWSEEHKFFMRKAAVNAGFITDTNASNLLLCLEPEGASIQCREDAEMSLRTQMKKGSVVMLLDCGGGTVDITVHKLLCDVHENFICQEIIPSSGGCEWGSSFGSGIVELYFEEFLRDFLGEELYKIYLENALARLDIIKDFEILKRKFKGGDRERNMVKFSYLGGDFSTQQLKKLILEHNQKHPAEFHLKLKGSANLEIPAALMKSFYQTLFENIKNKVDQLIKQTNDKNENVDFIFMVGGFSESPFLKQQIMDKFGQTQIQVLVPRRPQVSVIRGACLYGLNPRSISSRIAKKTYGINTLTTFDAQRHPQEKKVIIEGEEFCEDVFDAFVRIGDSISNDEVHTKIYCPVRSKQTIMRIIFYETDRRNVEFVDESHVKQLGELVIDISKHTTNIEDKTIKVTLLFGSTHIYATATNKEMTEKIQDKSFG
;
A
#
# COMPACT_ATOMS: atom_id res chain seq x y z
N MET A 1 -6.91 -2.22 6.89
CA MET A 1 -7.25 -3.13 5.78
C MET A 1 -7.16 -4.55 6.29
N HIS A 2 -8.27 -5.30 6.30
CA HIS A 2 -8.24 -6.74 6.58
C HIS A 2 -8.00 -7.49 5.28
N LEU A 3 -7.10 -8.47 5.30
CA LEU A 3 -6.84 -9.31 4.15
C LEU A 3 -8.01 -10.27 3.97
N GLN A 4 -8.73 -10.16 2.85
CA GLN A 4 -9.75 -11.14 2.49
C GLN A 4 -9.07 -12.39 1.93
N ASN A 5 -9.50 -13.57 2.38
CA ASN A 5 -8.95 -14.83 1.88
C ASN A 5 -9.56 -15.29 0.55
N THR A 6 -10.67 -14.67 0.16
CA THR A 6 -11.49 -15.05 -0.98
C THR A 6 -11.74 -13.82 -1.83
N ALA A 7 -11.58 -13.96 -3.14
CA ALA A 7 -11.99 -12.97 -4.13
C ALA A 7 -13.34 -13.37 -4.73
N VAL A 8 -14.20 -12.38 -4.95
CA VAL A 8 -15.53 -12.56 -5.54
C VAL A 8 -15.53 -11.92 -6.93
N SER A 9 -15.91 -12.70 -7.93
CA SER A 9 -16.05 -12.23 -9.31
C SER A 9 -17.37 -11.48 -9.53
N VAL A 10 -17.50 -10.81 -10.68
CA VAL A 10 -18.68 -9.99 -11.01
C VAL A 10 -19.99 -10.79 -11.01
N ASP A 11 -19.94 -12.09 -11.31
CA ASP A 11 -21.10 -12.99 -11.31
C ASP A 11 -21.30 -13.73 -9.98
N GLY A 12 -20.58 -13.32 -8.93
CA GLY A 12 -20.73 -13.85 -7.57
C GLY A 12 -19.94 -15.12 -7.28
N ARG A 13 -19.15 -15.65 -8.23
CA ARG A 13 -18.29 -16.82 -7.94
C ARG A 13 -17.12 -16.42 -7.06
N GLU A 14 -16.84 -17.28 -6.08
CA GLU A 14 -15.75 -17.15 -5.13
C GLU A 14 -14.55 -18.01 -5.51
N MET A 15 -13.34 -17.48 -5.30
CA MET A 15 -12.08 -18.23 -5.47
C MET A 15 -11.06 -17.77 -4.43
N SER A 16 -10.14 -18.64 -4.05
CA SER A 16 -9.08 -18.27 -3.10
C SER A 16 -8.26 -17.10 -3.65
N LEU A 17 -8.14 -16.02 -2.88
CA LEU A 17 -7.31 -14.87 -3.28
C LEU A 17 -5.85 -15.29 -3.53
N MET A 18 -5.36 -16.24 -2.72
CA MET A 18 -4.01 -16.79 -2.87
C MET A 18 -3.84 -17.48 -4.21
N GLU A 19 -4.83 -18.26 -4.65
CA GLU A 19 -4.82 -18.94 -5.94
C GLU A 19 -4.82 -17.92 -7.08
N ILE A 20 -5.73 -16.93 -7.06
CA ILE A 20 -5.81 -15.90 -8.11
C ILE A 20 -4.46 -15.19 -8.29
N ILE A 21 -3.87 -14.74 -7.19
CA ILE A 21 -2.62 -13.98 -7.21
C ILE A 21 -1.46 -14.88 -7.65
N SER A 22 -1.41 -16.13 -7.16
CA SER A 22 -0.35 -17.08 -7.54
C SER A 22 -0.40 -17.42 -9.03
N GLU A 23 -1.58 -17.69 -9.59
CA GLU A 23 -1.76 -17.94 -11.03
C GLU A 23 -1.37 -16.72 -11.88
N THR A 24 -1.77 -15.52 -11.44
CA THR A 24 -1.43 -14.27 -12.11
C THR A 24 0.09 -14.05 -12.13
N LEU A 25 0.75 -14.22 -10.99
CA LEU A 25 2.20 -14.09 -10.89
C LEU A 25 2.92 -15.18 -11.69
N ARG A 26 2.39 -16.41 -11.76
CA ARG A 26 2.97 -17.48 -12.59
C ARG A 26 2.91 -17.10 -14.07
N PHE A 27 1.77 -16.61 -14.54
CA PHE A 27 1.63 -16.14 -15.92
C PHE A 27 2.62 -15.01 -16.23
N ILE A 28 2.70 -13.99 -15.37
CA ILE A 28 3.61 -12.84 -15.57
C ILE A 28 5.08 -13.28 -15.54
N SER A 29 5.48 -14.09 -14.57
CA SER A 29 6.86 -14.56 -14.44
C SER A 29 7.28 -15.44 -15.62
N GLN A 30 6.40 -16.31 -16.11
CA GLN A 30 6.67 -17.11 -17.31
C GLN A 30 6.84 -16.23 -18.56
N LYS A 31 6.00 -15.19 -18.73
CA LYS A 31 6.14 -14.21 -19.82
C LYS A 31 7.47 -13.44 -19.72
N ALA A 32 7.84 -13.00 -18.52
CA ALA A 32 9.11 -12.31 -18.28
C ALA A 32 10.30 -13.22 -18.59
N ILE A 33 10.28 -14.48 -18.12
CA ILE A 33 11.32 -15.47 -18.42
C ILE A 33 11.46 -15.71 -19.92
N ASN A 34 10.35 -15.86 -20.64
CA ASN A 34 10.39 -16.07 -22.09
C ASN A 34 11.02 -14.86 -22.80
N LYS A 35 10.63 -13.65 -22.40
CA LYS A 35 11.21 -12.42 -22.97
C LYS A 35 12.70 -12.27 -22.66
N LEU A 36 13.12 -12.64 -21.45
CA LEU A 36 14.53 -12.65 -21.08
C LEU A 36 15.31 -13.69 -21.90
N LYS A 37 14.78 -14.91 -22.08
CA LYS A 37 15.41 -15.94 -22.93
C LYS A 37 15.62 -15.46 -24.37
N GLU A 38 14.64 -14.74 -24.94
CA GLU A 38 14.77 -14.13 -26.27
C GLU A 38 15.94 -13.14 -26.35
N GLN A 39 16.22 -12.40 -25.27
CA GLN A 39 17.24 -11.35 -25.27
C GLN A 39 18.64 -11.83 -24.88
N VAL A 40 18.75 -12.74 -23.89
CA VAL A 40 20.05 -13.15 -23.32
C VAL A 40 20.35 -14.64 -23.52
N GLY A 41 19.44 -15.41 -24.13
CA GLY A 41 19.62 -16.83 -24.37
C GLY A 41 19.46 -17.67 -23.10
N LYS A 42 20.55 -18.34 -22.67
CA LYS A 42 20.52 -19.27 -21.53
C LYS A 42 20.39 -18.51 -20.21
N LEU A 43 19.27 -18.70 -19.52
CA LEU A 43 19.05 -18.15 -18.19
C LEU A 43 19.60 -19.07 -17.10
N ILE A 44 20.18 -18.45 -16.08
CA ILE A 44 20.56 -19.10 -14.83
C ILE A 44 19.59 -18.59 -13.77
N PRO A 45 18.61 -19.40 -13.29
CA PRO A 45 17.59 -18.95 -12.35
C PRO A 45 18.15 -18.26 -11.10
N ALA A 46 19.27 -18.75 -10.56
CA ALA A 46 19.96 -18.16 -9.41
C ALA A 46 20.52 -16.75 -9.65
N LYS A 47 20.66 -16.32 -10.93
CA LYS A 47 21.08 -14.96 -11.30
C LYS A 47 19.90 -14.04 -11.58
N ILE A 48 18.67 -14.53 -11.51
CA ILE A 48 17.45 -13.72 -11.69
C ILE A 48 17.08 -13.12 -10.34
N ARG A 49 17.01 -11.79 -10.30
CA ARG A 49 16.42 -11.04 -9.20
C ARG A 49 15.03 -10.58 -9.61
N TRP A 50 14.04 -10.97 -8.82
CA TRP A 50 12.66 -10.55 -8.92
C TRP A 50 12.41 -9.34 -8.04
N VAL A 51 11.62 -8.39 -8.54
CA VAL A 51 11.13 -7.26 -7.77
C VAL A 51 9.62 -7.20 -7.94
N ILE A 52 8.89 -7.25 -6.83
CA ILE A 52 7.44 -7.06 -6.80
C ILE A 52 7.16 -5.73 -6.12
N THR A 53 6.32 -4.91 -6.75
CA THR A 53 5.89 -3.64 -6.17
C THR A 53 4.72 -3.87 -5.23
N VAL A 54 4.72 -3.21 -4.08
CA VAL A 54 3.63 -3.29 -3.10
C VAL A 54 3.30 -1.89 -2.57
N PRO A 55 2.02 -1.57 -2.30
CA PRO A 55 1.64 -0.30 -1.71
C PRO A 55 2.36 -0.03 -0.39
N ALA A 56 2.70 1.23 -0.15
CA ALA A 56 3.40 1.60 1.07
C ALA A 56 2.58 1.27 2.31
N LEU A 57 1.25 1.43 2.26
CA LEU A 57 0.33 1.24 3.39
C LEU A 57 0.08 -0.23 3.78
N TRP A 58 0.61 -1.18 3.03
CA TRP A 58 0.42 -2.59 3.34
C TRP A 58 1.11 -2.99 4.65
N SER A 59 0.40 -3.76 5.47
CA SER A 59 0.98 -4.39 6.66
C SER A 59 1.96 -5.51 6.28
N GLU A 60 2.76 -5.95 7.26
CA GLU A 60 3.65 -7.10 7.07
C GLU A 60 2.87 -8.35 6.61
N GLU A 61 1.65 -8.53 7.12
CA GLU A 61 0.73 -9.61 6.71
C GLU A 61 0.48 -9.65 5.19
N HIS A 62 0.19 -8.50 4.58
CA HIS A 62 -0.05 -8.41 3.14
C HIS A 62 1.24 -8.64 2.33
N LYS A 63 2.38 -8.14 2.81
CA LYS A 63 3.69 -8.31 2.15
C LYS A 63 4.13 -9.78 2.15
N PHE A 64 3.94 -10.47 3.27
CA PHE A 64 4.24 -11.89 3.37
C PHE A 64 3.27 -12.74 2.55
N PHE A 65 2.00 -12.38 2.49
CA PHE A 65 1.05 -13.00 1.57
C PHE A 65 1.57 -12.98 0.12
N MET A 66 2.12 -11.85 -0.35
CA MET A 66 2.71 -11.78 -1.70
C MET A 66 3.93 -12.67 -1.87
N ARG A 67 4.78 -12.81 -0.85
CA ARG A 67 5.91 -13.75 -0.89
C ARG A 67 5.41 -15.20 -1.00
N LYS A 68 4.38 -15.55 -0.23
CA LYS A 68 3.76 -16.88 -0.32
C LYS A 68 3.13 -17.13 -1.69
N ALA A 69 2.48 -16.13 -2.28
CA ALA A 69 1.96 -16.22 -3.64
C ALA A 69 3.08 -16.38 -4.68
N ALA A 70 4.23 -15.72 -4.49
CA ALA A 70 5.40 -15.89 -5.35
C ALA A 70 6.02 -17.30 -5.26
N VAL A 71 6.03 -17.92 -4.07
CA VAL A 71 6.42 -19.32 -3.88
C VAL A 71 5.45 -20.25 -4.61
N ASN A 72 4.14 -20.07 -4.40
CA ASN A 72 3.09 -20.86 -5.06
C ASN A 72 3.12 -20.70 -6.60
N ALA A 73 3.50 -19.53 -7.09
CA ALA A 73 3.70 -19.27 -8.51
C ALA A 73 4.94 -19.98 -9.09
N GLY A 74 5.92 -20.34 -8.24
CA GLY A 74 7.06 -21.18 -8.59
C GLY A 74 8.30 -20.45 -9.13
N PHE A 75 8.38 -19.12 -9.02
CA PHE A 75 9.56 -18.35 -9.47
C PHE A 75 10.54 -17.99 -8.34
N ILE A 76 10.23 -18.38 -7.11
CA ILE A 76 11.13 -18.44 -5.95
C ILE A 76 10.91 -19.74 -5.16
N THR A 77 11.89 -20.14 -4.36
CA THR A 77 11.91 -21.43 -3.64
C THR A 77 11.18 -21.42 -2.30
N ASP A 78 11.25 -20.31 -1.59
CA ASP A 78 10.72 -20.14 -0.24
C ASP A 78 10.49 -18.65 0.05
N THR A 79 9.76 -18.34 1.13
CA THR A 79 9.39 -16.95 1.44
C THR A 79 10.59 -16.07 1.79
N ASN A 80 11.71 -16.65 2.23
CA ASN A 80 12.93 -15.94 2.60
C ASN A 80 13.94 -15.84 1.44
N ALA A 81 13.56 -16.24 0.24
CA ALA A 81 14.43 -16.21 -0.93
C ALA A 81 14.96 -14.78 -1.18
N SER A 82 16.30 -14.64 -1.11
CA SER A 82 17.01 -13.35 -1.24
C SER A 82 16.98 -12.77 -2.65
N ASN A 83 16.60 -13.58 -3.64
CA ASN A 83 16.42 -13.14 -5.01
C ASN A 83 15.02 -12.55 -5.29
N LEU A 84 14.13 -12.46 -4.29
CA LEU A 84 12.92 -11.63 -4.35
C LEU A 84 13.02 -10.43 -3.40
N LEU A 85 12.94 -9.24 -4.01
CA LEU A 85 12.75 -7.98 -3.30
C LEU A 85 11.30 -7.52 -3.42
N LEU A 86 10.75 -6.95 -2.35
CA LEU A 86 9.61 -6.07 -2.50
C LEU A 86 10.13 -4.63 -2.59
N CYS A 87 9.50 -3.83 -3.44
CA CYS A 87 9.75 -2.41 -3.59
C CYS A 87 8.47 -1.69 -3.21
N LEU A 88 8.52 -0.71 -2.31
CA LEU A 88 7.32 0.09 -2.06
C LEU A 88 7.05 0.93 -3.31
N GLU A 89 5.79 0.98 -3.74
CA GLU A 89 5.39 1.75 -4.93
C GLU A 89 5.95 3.19 -4.98
N PRO A 90 5.87 4.00 -3.89
CA PRO A 90 6.46 5.34 -3.90
C PRO A 90 7.98 5.37 -4.04
N GLU A 91 8.70 4.32 -3.64
CA GLU A 91 10.16 4.24 -3.78
C GLU A 91 10.54 4.08 -5.25
N GLY A 92 9.90 3.11 -5.93
CA GLY A 92 10.06 2.91 -7.37
C GLY A 92 9.67 4.18 -8.13
N ALA A 93 8.51 4.74 -7.82
CA ALA A 93 8.06 5.98 -8.45
C ALA A 93 9.05 7.14 -8.28
N SER A 94 9.66 7.32 -7.11
CA SER A 94 10.61 8.42 -6.86
C SER A 94 11.84 8.33 -7.75
N ILE A 95 12.41 7.13 -7.83
CA ILE A 95 13.58 6.86 -8.66
C ILE A 95 13.24 7.17 -10.11
N GLN A 96 12.13 6.64 -10.62
CA GLN A 96 11.75 6.81 -12.02
C GLN A 96 11.39 8.25 -12.35
N CYS A 97 10.68 8.96 -11.48
CA CYS A 97 10.31 10.36 -11.72
C CYS A 97 11.54 11.27 -11.85
N ARG A 98 12.58 11.04 -11.04
CA ARG A 98 13.83 11.79 -11.17
C ARG A 98 14.57 11.46 -12.47
N GLU A 99 14.57 10.19 -12.88
CA GLU A 99 15.21 9.77 -14.13
C GLU A 99 14.47 10.25 -15.38
N ASP A 100 13.14 10.30 -15.37
CA ASP A 100 12.31 10.81 -16.47
C ASP A 100 12.17 12.34 -16.49
N ALA A 101 12.59 13.04 -15.42
CA ALA A 101 12.51 14.50 -15.34
C ALA A 101 13.38 15.17 -16.42
N GLU A 102 12.85 16.24 -17.02
CA GLU A 102 13.63 17.06 -17.94
C GLU A 102 14.84 17.66 -17.23
N MET A 103 15.94 17.86 -17.95
CA MET A 103 17.22 18.26 -17.35
C MET A 103 17.09 19.53 -16.49
N SER A 104 16.31 20.51 -16.94
CA SER A 104 16.05 21.77 -16.22
C SER A 104 15.34 21.58 -14.87
N LEU A 105 14.47 20.57 -14.76
CA LEU A 105 13.78 20.21 -13.52
C LEU A 105 14.68 19.31 -12.66
N ARG A 106 15.35 18.35 -13.28
CA ARG A 106 16.28 17.45 -12.60
C ARG A 106 17.40 18.22 -11.91
N THR A 107 17.90 19.32 -12.50
CA THR A 107 18.89 20.20 -11.84
C THR A 107 18.39 20.90 -10.59
N GLN A 108 17.07 21.02 -10.41
CA GLN A 108 16.46 21.61 -9.21
C GLN A 108 16.27 20.57 -8.09
N MET A 109 16.25 19.28 -8.43
CA MET A 109 16.15 18.16 -7.49
C MET A 109 17.52 17.84 -6.88
N LYS A 110 17.97 18.70 -5.97
CA LYS A 110 19.27 18.61 -5.30
C LYS A 110 19.15 17.95 -3.93
N LYS A 111 20.30 17.69 -3.29
CA LYS A 111 20.31 17.21 -1.91
C LYS A 111 19.54 18.16 -1.00
N GLY A 112 18.65 17.60 -0.20
CA GLY A 112 17.77 18.32 0.71
C GLY A 112 16.40 18.66 0.12
N SER A 113 16.20 18.54 -1.20
CA SER A 113 14.89 18.75 -1.79
C SER A 113 13.87 17.73 -1.27
N VAL A 114 12.63 18.18 -1.06
CA VAL A 114 11.53 17.38 -0.56
C VAL A 114 10.50 17.14 -1.65
N VAL A 115 10.22 15.87 -1.90
CA VAL A 115 9.33 15.39 -2.94
C VAL A 115 8.15 14.67 -2.30
N MET A 116 6.95 15.15 -2.55
CA MET A 116 5.72 14.41 -2.27
C MET A 116 5.36 13.56 -3.49
N LEU A 117 5.23 12.26 -3.30
CA LEU A 117 4.68 11.35 -4.31
C LEU A 117 3.21 11.14 -4.07
N LEU A 118 2.43 11.41 -5.09
CA LEU A 118 1.00 11.17 -5.17
C LEU A 118 0.80 10.02 -6.18
N ASP A 119 0.78 8.79 -5.68
CA ASP A 119 0.46 7.61 -6.50
C ASP A 119 -1.05 7.45 -6.59
N CYS A 120 -1.62 7.98 -7.67
CA CYS A 120 -3.03 7.81 -7.98
C CYS A 120 -3.20 6.55 -8.84
N GLY A 121 -3.35 5.42 -8.17
CA GLY A 121 -3.66 4.14 -8.77
C GLY A 121 -5.12 4.00 -9.20
N GLY A 122 -5.46 2.81 -9.69
CA GLY A 122 -6.85 2.43 -9.97
C GLY A 122 -7.64 2.31 -8.67
N GLY A 123 -7.21 1.43 -7.76
CA GLY A 123 -7.96 1.12 -6.53
C GLY A 123 -7.55 1.91 -5.28
N THR A 124 -6.39 2.57 -5.28
CA THR A 124 -5.86 3.32 -4.12
C THR A 124 -5.24 4.64 -4.56
N VAL A 125 -5.17 5.60 -3.63
CA VAL A 125 -4.22 6.71 -3.71
C VAL A 125 -3.26 6.60 -2.55
N ASP A 126 -1.97 6.46 -2.83
CA ASP A 126 -0.91 6.36 -1.84
C ASP A 126 -0.02 7.60 -1.92
N ILE A 127 0.24 8.22 -0.77
CA ILE A 127 0.97 9.48 -0.65
C ILE A 127 2.16 9.30 0.28
N THR A 128 3.35 9.64 -0.19
CA THR A 128 4.59 9.54 0.60
C THR A 128 5.43 10.79 0.39
N VAL A 129 6.15 11.23 1.42
CA VAL A 129 7.03 12.40 1.35
C VAL A 129 8.48 11.97 1.58
N HIS A 130 9.31 12.18 0.57
CA HIS A 130 10.72 11.83 0.58
C HIS A 130 11.61 13.07 0.60
N LYS A 131 12.67 13.04 1.39
CA LYS A 131 13.80 13.98 1.30
C LYS A 131 14.92 13.35 0.49
N LEU A 132 15.39 14.03 -0.55
CA LEU A 132 16.54 13.60 -1.32
C LEU A 132 17.82 13.78 -0.50
N LEU A 133 18.65 12.75 -0.47
CA LEU A 133 19.95 12.74 0.21
C LEU A 133 21.13 12.78 -0.77
N CYS A 134 20.82 12.90 -2.05
CA CYS A 134 21.76 12.88 -3.17
C CYS A 134 21.62 14.13 -4.04
N ASP A 135 22.71 14.52 -4.69
CA ASP A 135 22.70 15.52 -5.74
C ASP A 135 22.38 14.92 -7.12
N VAL A 136 22.20 15.80 -8.10
CA VAL A 136 21.66 15.52 -9.45
C VAL A 136 22.44 14.43 -10.20
N HIS A 137 23.77 14.42 -10.03
CA HIS A 137 24.70 13.50 -10.70
C HIS A 137 24.99 12.24 -9.90
N GLU A 138 24.45 12.13 -8.69
CA GLU A 138 24.66 10.99 -7.81
C GLU A 138 23.54 9.94 -7.97
N ASN A 139 23.84 8.74 -7.51
CA ASN A 139 22.83 7.68 -7.40
C ASN A 139 21.65 8.17 -6.56
N PHE A 140 20.44 7.75 -6.92
CA PHE A 140 19.24 8.15 -6.18
C PHE A 140 19.32 7.63 -4.75
N ILE A 141 19.21 8.55 -3.79
CA ILE A 141 19.10 8.23 -2.36
C ILE A 141 18.06 9.15 -1.76
N CYS A 142 17.06 8.60 -1.05
CA CYS A 142 16.11 9.40 -0.29
C CYS A 142 15.78 8.77 1.07
N GLN A 143 15.15 9.55 1.94
CA GLN A 143 14.55 9.07 3.19
C GLN A 143 13.09 9.52 3.29
N GLU A 144 12.25 8.73 3.95
CA GLU A 144 10.88 9.13 4.28
C GLU A 144 10.87 10.12 5.44
N ILE A 145 10.11 11.22 5.32
CA ILE A 145 10.06 12.29 6.34
C ILE A 145 8.91 12.08 7.32
N ILE A 146 7.76 11.65 6.81
CA ILE A 146 6.53 11.45 7.57
C ILE A 146 5.89 10.12 7.16
N PRO A 147 5.12 9.45 8.04
CA PRO A 147 4.46 8.20 7.69
C PRO A 147 3.62 8.34 6.42
N SER A 148 3.77 7.40 5.49
CA SER A 148 2.94 7.37 4.29
C SER A 148 1.45 7.38 4.64
N SER A 149 0.65 8.01 3.79
CA SER A 149 -0.80 8.14 3.96
C SER A 149 -1.51 7.82 2.66
N GLY A 150 -2.83 7.78 2.64
CA GLY A 150 -3.55 7.22 1.51
C GLY A 150 -4.67 6.28 1.91
N GLY A 151 -5.21 5.57 0.93
CA GLY A 151 -6.14 4.48 1.15
C GLY A 151 -6.94 4.10 -0.09
N CYS A 152 -7.71 3.02 0.06
CA CYS A 152 -8.65 2.54 -0.95
C CYS A 152 -9.85 3.47 -1.14
N GLU A 153 -10.20 4.28 -0.14
CA GLU A 153 -11.31 5.25 -0.19
C GLU A 153 -11.10 6.35 -1.25
N TRP A 154 -9.87 6.49 -1.74
CA TRP A 154 -9.48 7.48 -2.76
C TRP A 154 -9.13 6.83 -4.10
N GLY A 155 -9.35 5.53 -4.25
CA GLY A 155 -9.27 4.87 -5.56
C GLY A 155 -10.25 5.48 -6.55
N SER A 156 -9.93 5.39 -7.85
CA SER A 156 -10.83 5.80 -8.92
C SER A 156 -11.62 4.63 -9.54
N SER A 157 -11.16 3.38 -9.39
CA SER A 157 -11.58 2.22 -10.19
C SER A 157 -11.69 0.90 -9.41
N PHE A 158 -12.66 0.06 -9.83
CA PHE A 158 -13.05 -1.30 -9.47
C PHE A 158 -13.19 -1.64 -7.97
N GLY A 159 -14.42 -1.89 -7.52
CA GLY A 159 -14.73 -2.49 -6.22
C GLY A 159 -14.53 -1.59 -4.98
N SER A 160 -13.69 -0.55 -5.09
CA SER A 160 -13.44 0.45 -4.04
C SER A 160 -13.29 1.89 -4.54
N GLY A 161 -13.42 2.13 -5.85
CA GLY A 161 -13.21 3.44 -6.45
C GLY A 161 -14.43 4.37 -6.31
N ILE A 162 -14.26 5.51 -5.65
CA ILE A 162 -15.38 6.42 -5.32
C ILE A 162 -16.09 7.00 -6.56
N VAL A 163 -15.34 7.21 -7.66
CA VAL A 163 -15.90 7.72 -8.92
C VAL A 163 -16.83 6.70 -9.57
N GLU A 164 -16.45 5.43 -9.54
CA GLU A 164 -17.31 4.34 -10.03
C GLU A 164 -18.48 4.08 -9.10
N LEU A 165 -18.31 4.22 -7.80
CA LEU A 165 -19.42 4.12 -6.84
C LEU A 165 -20.50 5.16 -7.16
N TYR A 166 -20.15 6.42 -7.35
CA TYR A 166 -21.11 7.45 -7.77
C TYR A 166 -21.71 7.20 -9.15
N PHE A 167 -20.96 6.60 -10.06
CA PHE A 167 -21.49 6.20 -11.36
C PHE A 167 -22.48 5.04 -11.26
N GLU A 168 -22.22 4.02 -10.45
CA GLU A 168 -23.14 2.91 -10.19
C GLU A 168 -24.40 3.39 -9.44
N GLU A 169 -24.26 4.34 -8.50
CA GLU A 169 -25.41 5.01 -7.87
C GLU A 169 -26.26 5.78 -8.90
N PHE A 170 -25.60 6.50 -9.81
CA PHE A 170 -26.27 7.12 -10.95
C PHE A 170 -26.98 6.09 -11.83
N LEU A 171 -26.34 4.96 -12.15
CA LEU A 171 -26.97 3.89 -12.94
C LEU A 171 -28.20 3.32 -12.23
N ARG A 172 -28.14 3.14 -10.91
CA ARG A 172 -29.27 2.65 -10.12
C ARG A 172 -30.45 3.61 -10.15
N ASP A 173 -30.23 4.91 -9.95
CA ASP A 173 -31.28 5.92 -10.05
C ASP A 173 -31.84 6.04 -11.48
N PHE A 174 -30.95 6.05 -12.47
CA PHE A 174 -31.31 6.19 -13.89
C PHE A 174 -32.10 4.99 -14.44
N LEU A 175 -31.71 3.77 -14.09
CA LEU A 175 -32.37 2.53 -14.53
C LEU A 175 -33.61 2.20 -13.68
N GLY A 176 -33.63 2.61 -12.42
CA GLY A 176 -34.59 2.13 -11.42
C GLY A 176 -34.31 0.70 -10.99
N GLU A 177 -34.91 0.27 -9.87
CA GLU A 177 -34.58 -0.99 -9.17
C GLU A 177 -34.72 -2.25 -10.06
N GLU A 178 -35.76 -2.33 -10.89
CA GLU A 178 -36.02 -3.51 -11.73
C GLU A 178 -34.96 -3.69 -12.82
N LEU A 179 -34.67 -2.65 -13.59
CA LEU A 179 -33.65 -2.69 -14.65
C LEU A 179 -32.24 -2.73 -14.06
N TYR A 180 -32.00 -2.12 -12.90
CA TYR A 180 -30.73 -2.21 -12.22
C TYR A 180 -30.44 -3.64 -11.75
N LYS A 181 -31.45 -4.38 -11.28
CA LYS A 181 -31.31 -5.80 -10.96
C LYS A 181 -30.93 -6.63 -12.20
N ILE A 182 -31.58 -6.37 -13.34
CA ILE A 182 -31.24 -7.03 -14.62
C ILE A 182 -29.79 -6.70 -15.03
N TYR A 183 -29.37 -5.45 -14.86
CA TYR A 183 -27.99 -5.02 -15.09
C TYR A 183 -26.98 -5.78 -14.22
N LEU A 184 -27.28 -5.97 -12.93
CA LEU A 184 -26.40 -6.74 -12.01
C LEU A 184 -26.29 -8.22 -12.40
N GLU A 185 -27.40 -8.83 -12.83
CA GLU A 185 -27.44 -10.23 -13.26
C GLU A 185 -26.81 -10.45 -14.65
N ASN A 186 -26.76 -9.41 -15.49
CA ASN A 186 -26.16 -9.45 -16.83
C ASN A 186 -24.68 -9.03 -16.80
N ALA A 187 -23.81 -9.97 -16.46
CA ALA A 187 -22.37 -9.73 -16.33
C ALA A 187 -21.71 -9.14 -17.60
N LEU A 188 -22.20 -9.49 -18.80
CA LEU A 188 -21.65 -8.97 -20.06
C LEU A 188 -22.01 -7.50 -20.28
N ALA A 189 -23.30 -7.15 -20.15
CA ALA A 189 -23.75 -5.77 -20.30
C ALA A 189 -23.11 -4.86 -19.25
N ARG A 190 -23.00 -5.36 -18.01
CA ARG A 190 -22.31 -4.66 -16.93
C ARG A 190 -20.84 -4.42 -17.24
N LEU A 191 -20.11 -5.44 -17.68
CA LEU A 191 -18.70 -5.29 -18.05
C LEU A 191 -18.51 -4.26 -19.18
N ASP A 192 -19.38 -4.27 -20.20
CA ASP A 192 -19.31 -3.32 -21.31
C ASP A 192 -19.55 -1.87 -20.87
N ILE A 193 -20.60 -1.62 -20.08
CA ILE A 193 -20.93 -0.27 -19.57
C ILE A 193 -19.80 0.28 -18.69
N ILE A 194 -19.29 -0.54 -17.77
CA ILE A 194 -18.20 -0.13 -16.86
C ILE A 194 -16.90 0.10 -17.63
N LYS A 195 -16.61 -0.71 -18.65
CA LYS A 195 -15.44 -0.50 -19.50
C LYS A 195 -15.53 0.79 -20.30
N ASP A 196 -16.70 1.12 -20.84
CA ASP A 196 -16.92 2.39 -21.54
C ASP A 196 -16.75 3.59 -20.59
N PHE A 197 -17.28 3.48 -19.37
CA PHE A 197 -17.09 4.49 -18.34
C PHE A 197 -15.62 4.65 -17.92
N GLU A 198 -14.87 3.55 -17.82
CA GLU A 198 -13.44 3.59 -17.50
C GLU A 198 -12.62 4.30 -18.59
N ILE A 199 -12.94 4.04 -19.86
CA ILE A 199 -12.33 4.76 -20.99
C ILE A 199 -12.68 6.25 -20.94
N LEU A 200 -13.93 6.58 -20.58
CA LEU A 200 -14.39 7.94 -20.43
C LEU A 200 -13.65 8.67 -19.30
N LYS A 201 -13.52 8.05 -18.12
CA LYS A 201 -12.80 8.60 -16.97
C LYS A 201 -11.38 9.03 -17.31
N ARG A 202 -10.66 8.18 -18.06
CA ARG A 202 -9.27 8.45 -18.48
C ARG A 202 -9.15 9.57 -19.50
N LYS A 203 -10.18 9.82 -20.31
CA LYS A 203 -10.18 10.86 -21.36
C LYS A 203 -10.77 12.19 -20.93
N PHE A 204 -11.58 12.19 -19.87
CA PHE A 204 -12.29 13.36 -19.39
C PHE A 204 -11.33 14.48 -18.99
N LYS A 205 -11.59 15.71 -19.47
CA LYS A 205 -10.78 16.90 -19.18
C LYS A 205 -11.55 17.96 -18.39
N GLY A 206 -12.83 17.75 -18.13
CA GLY A 206 -13.67 18.71 -17.40
C GLY A 206 -14.25 19.83 -18.26
N GLY A 207 -14.14 19.76 -19.59
CA GLY A 207 -14.68 20.78 -20.50
C GLY A 207 -16.15 20.56 -20.84
N ASP A 208 -16.93 21.64 -20.95
CA ASP A 208 -18.38 21.55 -21.23
C ASP A 208 -18.71 21.15 -22.68
N ARG A 209 -17.71 21.14 -23.57
CA ARG A 209 -17.84 20.74 -24.98
C ARG A 209 -17.48 19.28 -25.24
N GLU A 210 -17.15 18.52 -24.20
CA GLU A 210 -16.76 17.12 -24.33
C GLU A 210 -17.98 16.21 -24.50
N ARG A 211 -17.86 15.25 -25.42
CA ARG A 211 -18.89 14.23 -25.65
C ARG A 211 -18.58 13.03 -24.79
N ASN A 212 -19.20 12.99 -23.60
CA ASN A 212 -19.00 11.89 -22.67
C ASN A 212 -20.06 10.82 -22.93
N MET A 213 -19.71 9.77 -23.66
CA MET A 213 -20.66 8.76 -24.10
C MET A 213 -20.42 7.44 -23.38
N VAL A 214 -21.50 6.86 -22.84
CA VAL A 214 -21.54 5.49 -22.33
C VAL A 214 -22.55 4.72 -23.15
N LYS A 215 -22.17 3.54 -23.65
CA LYS A 215 -23.04 2.74 -24.50
C LYS A 215 -23.85 1.76 -23.66
N PHE A 216 -25.17 1.87 -23.73
CA PHE A 216 -26.10 0.92 -23.14
C PHE A 216 -26.43 -0.16 -24.18
N SER A 217 -25.53 -1.12 -24.34
CA SER A 217 -25.74 -2.27 -25.23
C SER A 217 -26.52 -3.36 -24.49
N TYR A 218 -27.60 -3.85 -25.11
CA TYR A 218 -28.37 -5.05 -24.73
C TYR A 218 -28.32 -5.42 -23.23
N LEU A 219 -29.00 -4.63 -22.37
CA LEU A 219 -29.21 -5.00 -20.96
C LEU A 219 -30.00 -6.32 -20.81
N GLY A 220 -30.58 -6.84 -21.90
CA GLY A 220 -31.46 -8.01 -21.91
C GLY A 220 -32.93 -7.60 -22.05
N GLY A 221 -33.81 -8.55 -22.36
CA GLY A 221 -35.25 -8.31 -22.52
C GLY A 221 -35.62 -7.34 -23.65
N ASP A 222 -36.79 -6.68 -23.52
CA ASP A 222 -37.30 -5.65 -24.44
C ASP A 222 -36.58 -4.28 -24.32
N PHE A 223 -35.35 -4.25 -23.77
CA PHE A 223 -34.58 -3.01 -23.60
C PHE A 223 -34.29 -2.35 -24.95
N SER A 224 -35.16 -1.41 -25.29
CA SER A 224 -35.21 -0.77 -26.60
C SER A 224 -34.77 0.69 -26.52
N THR A 225 -34.40 1.26 -27.66
CA THR A 225 -34.14 2.69 -27.78
C THR A 225 -35.31 3.55 -27.26
N GLN A 226 -36.56 3.06 -27.33
CA GLN A 226 -37.71 3.79 -26.80
C GLN A 226 -37.73 3.81 -25.27
N GLN A 227 -37.41 2.68 -24.63
CA GLN A 227 -37.27 2.63 -23.17
C GLN A 227 -36.14 3.55 -22.69
N LEU A 228 -34.99 3.54 -23.37
CA LEU A 228 -33.88 4.44 -23.04
C LEU A 228 -34.28 5.93 -23.18
N LYS A 229 -35.05 6.30 -24.23
CA LYS A 229 -35.59 7.66 -24.37
C LYS A 229 -36.52 8.04 -23.22
N LYS A 230 -37.36 7.10 -22.77
CA LYS A 230 -38.28 7.32 -21.65
C LYS A 230 -37.49 7.57 -20.36
N LEU A 231 -36.49 6.75 -20.05
CA LEU A 231 -35.63 6.93 -18.86
C LEU A 231 -34.90 8.29 -18.88
N ILE A 232 -34.36 8.70 -20.03
CA ILE A 232 -33.73 10.02 -20.20
C ILE A 232 -34.72 11.16 -19.92
N LEU A 233 -35.95 11.06 -20.41
CA LEU A 233 -36.97 12.08 -20.18
C LEU A 233 -37.33 12.18 -18.69
N GLU A 234 -37.53 11.04 -18.03
CA GLU A 234 -37.83 10.97 -16.59
C GLU A 234 -36.68 11.52 -15.75
N HIS A 235 -35.43 11.17 -16.07
CA HIS A 235 -34.24 11.72 -15.44
C HIS A 235 -34.19 13.25 -15.58
N ASN A 236 -34.35 13.76 -16.80
CA ASN A 236 -34.26 15.20 -17.08
C ASN A 236 -35.38 16.01 -16.41
N GLN A 237 -36.54 15.42 -16.14
CA GLN A 237 -37.61 16.07 -15.38
C GLN A 237 -37.28 16.24 -13.89
N LYS A 238 -36.50 15.32 -13.32
CA LYS A 238 -36.13 15.32 -11.90
C LYS A 238 -34.87 16.13 -11.59
N HIS A 239 -34.05 16.41 -12.60
CA HIS A 239 -32.71 16.97 -12.44
C HIS A 239 -32.57 18.36 -13.08
N PRO A 240 -31.64 19.21 -12.58
CA PRO A 240 -31.37 20.52 -13.16
C PRO A 240 -30.84 20.41 -14.59
N ALA A 241 -30.99 21.48 -15.38
CA ALA A 241 -30.66 21.51 -16.80
C ALA A 241 -29.21 21.12 -17.12
N GLU A 242 -28.27 21.42 -16.24
CA GLU A 242 -26.85 21.06 -16.36
C GLU A 242 -26.59 19.55 -16.26
N PHE A 243 -27.52 18.78 -15.68
CA PHE A 243 -27.45 17.32 -15.54
C PHE A 243 -28.33 16.59 -16.56
N HIS A 244 -28.89 17.30 -17.54
CA HIS A 244 -29.73 16.68 -18.57
C HIS A 244 -28.95 15.75 -19.47
N LEU A 245 -29.38 14.49 -19.50
CA LEU A 245 -28.85 13.43 -20.35
C LEU A 245 -29.36 13.59 -21.78
N LYS A 246 -28.57 13.14 -22.76
CA LYS A 246 -28.97 13.14 -24.17
C LYS A 246 -28.74 11.77 -24.79
N LEU A 247 -29.66 11.36 -25.65
CA LEU A 247 -29.46 10.17 -26.48
C LEU A 247 -28.69 10.54 -27.75
N LYS A 248 -27.65 9.77 -28.08
CA LYS A 248 -26.93 9.84 -29.36
C LYS A 248 -26.99 8.49 -30.08
N GLY A 249 -27.54 8.48 -31.29
CA GLY A 249 -27.80 7.25 -32.02
C GLY A 249 -28.89 6.41 -31.34
N SER A 250 -28.72 5.09 -31.32
CA SER A 250 -29.72 4.15 -30.78
C SER A 250 -29.49 3.73 -29.32
N ALA A 251 -28.27 3.91 -28.80
CA ALA A 251 -27.87 3.32 -27.51
C ALA A 251 -26.81 4.11 -26.72
N ASN A 252 -26.32 5.25 -27.22
CA ASN A 252 -25.30 6.01 -26.49
C ASN A 252 -25.95 7.08 -25.61
N LEU A 253 -25.69 6.98 -24.31
CA LEU A 253 -26.06 7.98 -23.33
C LEU A 253 -24.94 9.02 -23.25
N GLU A 254 -25.24 10.26 -23.61
CA GLU A 254 -24.35 11.40 -23.44
C GLU A 254 -24.55 12.01 -22.05
N ILE A 255 -23.52 11.91 -21.21
CA ILE A 255 -23.47 12.44 -19.85
C ILE A 255 -22.91 13.88 -19.92
N PRO A 256 -23.64 14.91 -19.46
CA PRO A 256 -23.12 16.27 -19.49
C PRO A 256 -21.92 16.43 -18.55
N ALA A 257 -21.02 17.37 -18.86
CA ALA A 257 -19.79 17.56 -18.11
C ALA A 257 -20.03 17.88 -16.63
N ALA A 258 -21.11 18.60 -16.29
CA ALA A 258 -21.45 18.92 -14.91
C ALA A 258 -21.78 17.66 -14.09
N LEU A 259 -22.57 16.74 -14.65
CA LEU A 259 -22.85 15.44 -14.02
C LEU A 259 -21.59 14.56 -13.97
N MET A 260 -20.77 14.56 -15.02
CA MET A 260 -19.50 13.82 -14.98
C MET A 260 -18.56 14.36 -13.90
N LYS A 261 -18.50 15.68 -13.69
CA LYS A 261 -17.68 16.32 -12.64
C LYS A 261 -18.14 15.92 -11.24
N SER A 262 -19.45 15.79 -11.00
CA SER A 262 -19.98 15.46 -9.67
C SER A 262 -19.48 14.11 -9.17
N PHE A 263 -19.27 13.14 -10.07
CA PHE A 263 -18.70 11.83 -9.71
C PHE A 263 -17.29 11.91 -9.11
N TYR A 264 -16.53 12.97 -9.39
CA TYR A 264 -15.16 13.15 -8.89
C TYR A 264 -15.05 14.08 -7.69
N GLN A 265 -16.11 14.83 -7.36
CA GLN A 265 -16.00 15.96 -6.44
C GLN A 265 -15.43 15.52 -5.08
N THR A 266 -16.07 14.53 -4.45
CA THR A 266 -15.64 13.97 -3.17
C THR A 266 -14.21 13.43 -3.25
N LEU A 267 -13.86 12.74 -4.35
CA LEU A 267 -12.50 12.22 -4.54
C LEU A 267 -11.45 13.33 -4.50
N PHE A 268 -11.69 14.39 -5.27
CA PHE A 268 -10.73 15.48 -5.41
C PHE A 268 -10.64 16.32 -4.16
N GLU A 269 -11.76 16.56 -3.47
CA GLU A 269 -11.74 17.21 -2.16
C GLU A 269 -10.90 16.40 -1.16
N ASN A 270 -11.10 15.08 -1.10
CA ASN A 270 -10.32 14.20 -0.23
C ASN A 270 -8.83 14.23 -0.55
N ILE A 271 -8.44 14.09 -1.83
CA ILE A 271 -7.03 14.15 -2.25
C ILE A 271 -6.43 15.52 -1.90
N LYS A 272 -7.11 16.62 -2.25
CA LYS A 272 -6.60 17.98 -1.98
C LYS A 272 -6.45 18.25 -0.49
N ASN A 273 -7.46 17.93 0.31
CA ASN A 273 -7.42 18.09 1.77
C ASN A 273 -6.28 17.27 2.38
N LYS A 274 -6.06 16.06 1.85
CA LYS A 274 -4.97 15.23 2.33
C LYS A 274 -3.60 15.80 1.98
N VAL A 275 -3.40 16.23 0.74
CA VAL A 275 -2.14 16.87 0.32
C VAL A 275 -1.88 18.13 1.16
N ASP A 276 -2.90 18.97 1.40
CA ASP A 276 -2.80 20.14 2.29
C ASP A 276 -2.39 19.73 3.72
N GLN A 277 -2.97 18.65 4.27
CA GLN A 277 -2.61 18.13 5.60
C GLN A 277 -1.15 17.67 5.65
N LEU A 278 -0.70 16.93 4.64
CA LEU A 278 0.66 16.38 4.61
C LEU A 278 1.72 17.48 4.38
N ILE A 279 1.40 18.51 3.60
CA ILE A 279 2.25 19.71 3.49
C ILE A 279 2.41 20.37 4.87
N LYS A 280 1.32 20.56 5.62
CA LYS A 280 1.39 21.13 6.98
C LYS A 280 2.25 20.27 7.92
N GLN A 281 2.03 18.95 7.94
CA GLN A 281 2.84 18.04 8.76
C GLN A 281 4.33 18.03 8.38
N THR A 282 4.63 18.24 7.10
CA THR A 282 6.01 18.36 6.62
C THR A 282 6.63 19.67 7.13
N ASN A 283 5.87 20.77 7.05
CA ASN A 283 6.30 22.08 7.57
C ASN A 283 6.51 22.06 9.09
N ASP A 284 5.67 21.33 9.85
CA ASP A 284 5.82 21.15 11.30
C ASP A 284 7.13 20.42 11.67
N LYS A 285 7.72 19.68 10.73
CA LYS A 285 9.06 19.08 10.84
C LYS A 285 10.20 19.98 10.35
N ASN A 286 9.93 21.26 10.09
CA ASN A 286 10.87 22.24 9.51
C ASN A 286 11.37 21.86 8.11
N GLU A 287 10.56 21.16 7.33
CA GLU A 287 10.83 20.80 5.94
C GLU A 287 9.74 21.42 5.05
N ASN A 288 10.07 21.86 3.84
CA ASN A 288 9.06 22.39 2.90
C ASN A 288 9.00 21.47 1.68
N VAL A 289 7.79 21.13 1.22
CA VAL A 289 7.61 20.36 -0.02
C VAL A 289 8.01 21.22 -1.21
N ASP A 290 8.97 20.76 -2.01
CA ASP A 290 9.42 21.46 -3.22
C ASP A 290 8.69 20.95 -4.47
N PHE A 291 8.40 19.64 -4.51
CA PHE A 291 7.83 18.97 -5.67
C PHE A 291 6.66 18.05 -5.29
N ILE A 292 5.65 17.97 -6.16
CA ILE A 292 4.63 16.92 -6.14
C ILE A 292 4.78 16.08 -7.41
N PHE A 293 5.05 14.79 -7.27
CA PHE A 293 5.10 13.84 -8.38
C PHE A 293 3.81 13.05 -8.45
N MET A 294 3.09 13.17 -9.56
CA MET A 294 1.85 12.41 -9.80
C MET A 294 2.17 11.15 -10.61
N VAL A 295 1.98 9.98 -10.01
CA VAL A 295 2.21 8.67 -10.63
C VAL A 295 0.96 7.80 -10.54
N GLY A 296 1.00 6.60 -11.13
CA GLY A 296 -0.15 5.69 -11.17
C GLY A 296 -1.05 5.92 -12.39
N GLY A 297 -1.95 4.97 -12.62
CA GLY A 297 -2.82 4.97 -13.81
C GLY A 297 -3.82 6.12 -13.83
N PHE A 298 -4.36 6.51 -12.67
CA PHE A 298 -5.32 7.62 -12.59
C PHE A 298 -4.65 8.99 -12.76
N SER A 299 -3.35 9.09 -12.50
CA SER A 299 -2.54 10.25 -12.90
C SER A 299 -2.41 10.42 -14.41
N GLU A 300 -2.98 9.56 -15.27
CA GLU A 300 -3.15 9.88 -16.69
C GLU A 300 -4.33 10.83 -16.95
N SER A 301 -5.32 10.87 -16.06
CA SER A 301 -6.53 11.69 -16.20
C SER A 301 -6.18 13.17 -16.33
N PRO A 302 -6.50 13.83 -17.47
CA PRO A 302 -6.28 15.26 -17.63
C PRO A 302 -7.02 16.08 -16.58
N PHE A 303 -8.23 15.64 -16.19
CA PHE A 303 -9.03 16.33 -15.19
C PHE A 303 -8.37 16.30 -13.80
N LEU A 304 -7.87 15.13 -13.36
CA LEU A 304 -7.13 15.04 -12.09
C LEU A 304 -5.88 15.93 -12.10
N LYS A 305 -5.09 15.88 -13.18
CA LYS A 305 -3.88 16.71 -13.33
C LYS A 305 -4.22 18.19 -13.18
N GLN A 306 -5.25 18.65 -13.90
CA GLN A 306 -5.67 20.05 -13.84
C GLN A 306 -6.09 20.44 -12.41
N GLN A 307 -6.85 19.59 -11.71
CA GLN A 307 -7.32 19.89 -10.35
C GLN A 307 -6.20 19.98 -9.31
N ILE A 308 -5.15 19.17 -9.44
CA ILE A 308 -3.96 19.25 -8.59
C ILE A 308 -3.10 20.46 -8.98
N MET A 309 -2.90 20.71 -10.28
CA MET A 309 -2.16 21.88 -10.77
C MET A 309 -2.82 23.20 -10.38
N ASP A 310 -4.14 23.33 -10.48
CA ASP A 310 -4.88 24.54 -10.11
C ASP A 310 -4.73 24.87 -8.62
N LYS A 311 -4.76 23.83 -7.78
CA LYS A 311 -4.69 23.97 -6.31
C LYS A 311 -3.27 24.19 -5.80
N PHE A 312 -2.29 23.46 -6.32
CA PHE A 312 -0.93 23.41 -5.77
C PHE A 312 0.13 24.04 -6.69
N GLY A 313 -0.08 24.07 -8.00
CA GLY A 313 0.88 24.61 -8.96
C GLY A 313 1.03 26.13 -8.93
N GLN A 314 0.11 26.85 -8.28
CA GLN A 314 0.21 28.30 -8.04
C GLN A 314 1.07 28.64 -6.81
N THR A 315 1.51 27.63 -6.06
CA THR A 315 2.39 27.79 -4.90
C THR A 315 3.86 27.73 -5.31
N GLN A 316 4.79 27.71 -4.34
CA GLN A 316 6.21 27.44 -4.63
C GLN A 316 6.47 25.97 -5.03
N ILE A 317 5.46 25.10 -4.94
CA ILE A 317 5.55 23.67 -5.23
C ILE A 317 5.45 23.42 -6.73
N GLN A 318 6.40 22.67 -7.28
CA GLN A 318 6.35 22.23 -8.68
C GLN A 318 5.63 20.89 -8.82
N VAL A 319 4.51 20.88 -9.55
CA VAL A 319 3.76 19.66 -9.85
C VAL A 319 4.28 19.02 -11.13
N LEU A 320 4.79 17.79 -11.03
CA LEU A 320 5.34 17.02 -12.14
C LEU A 320 4.53 15.76 -12.39
N VAL A 321 4.29 15.48 -13.67
CA VAL A 321 3.69 14.23 -14.12
C VAL A 321 4.65 13.59 -15.13
N PRO A 322 5.17 12.38 -14.86
CA PRO A 322 6.00 11.67 -15.83
C PRO A 322 5.27 11.44 -17.14
N ARG A 323 6.02 11.23 -18.23
CA ARG A 323 5.44 10.94 -19.56
C ARG A 323 4.54 9.70 -19.56
N ARG A 324 4.83 8.73 -18.70
CA ARG A 324 4.08 7.46 -18.59
C ARG A 324 3.83 7.09 -17.11
N PRO A 325 2.94 7.80 -16.40
CA PRO A 325 2.78 7.65 -14.95
C PRO A 325 2.33 6.25 -14.55
N GLN A 326 1.55 5.57 -15.40
CA GLN A 326 1.09 4.18 -15.20
C GLN A 326 2.22 3.13 -15.10
N VAL A 327 3.41 3.40 -15.65
CA VAL A 327 4.56 2.46 -15.59
C VAL A 327 5.72 3.03 -14.77
N SER A 328 5.56 4.20 -14.15
CA SER A 328 6.66 4.84 -13.40
C SER A 328 7.13 3.96 -12.26
N VAL A 329 6.18 3.41 -11.51
CA VAL A 329 6.43 2.53 -10.36
C VAL A 329 7.26 1.30 -10.77
N ILE A 330 6.81 0.55 -11.78
CA ILE A 330 7.48 -0.70 -12.18
C ILE A 330 8.86 -0.46 -12.80
N ARG A 331 9.05 0.62 -13.57
CA ARG A 331 10.36 0.96 -14.13
C ARG A 331 11.36 1.34 -13.05
N GLY A 332 10.93 2.15 -12.09
CA GLY A 332 11.78 2.51 -10.96
C GLY A 332 12.02 1.34 -10.00
N ALA A 333 11.07 0.40 -9.88
CA ALA A 333 11.29 -0.85 -9.15
C ALA A 333 12.39 -1.71 -9.78
N CYS A 334 12.51 -1.72 -11.11
CA CYS A 334 13.66 -2.36 -11.77
C CYS A 334 14.99 -1.68 -11.38
N LEU A 335 15.03 -0.35 -11.33
CA LEU A 335 16.21 0.42 -10.89
C LEU A 335 16.52 0.17 -9.41
N TYR A 336 15.50 0.13 -8.55
CA TYR A 336 15.63 -0.28 -7.15
C TYR A 336 16.21 -1.69 -7.03
N GLY A 337 15.80 -2.64 -7.89
CA GLY A 337 16.37 -3.99 -7.90
C GLY A 337 17.88 -4.03 -8.15
N LEU A 338 18.42 -3.06 -8.88
CA LEU A 338 19.86 -2.89 -9.12
C LEU A 338 20.57 -2.30 -7.89
N ASN A 339 19.94 -1.32 -7.22
CA ASN A 339 20.46 -0.71 -6.00
C ASN A 339 19.37 -0.56 -4.92
N PRO A 340 19.13 -1.59 -4.09
CA PRO A 340 18.11 -1.54 -3.04
C PRO A 340 18.41 -0.53 -1.93
N ARG A 341 19.66 -0.04 -1.84
CA ARG A 341 20.09 0.99 -0.89
C ARG A 341 19.72 2.40 -1.29
N SER A 342 18.96 2.56 -2.38
CA SER A 342 18.46 3.86 -2.86
C SER A 342 17.46 4.52 -1.88
N ILE A 343 16.97 3.78 -0.89
CA ILE A 343 16.11 4.30 0.18
C ILE A 343 16.89 4.19 1.48
N SER A 344 17.33 5.29 2.08
CA SER A 344 18.21 5.29 3.24
C SER A 344 17.48 4.91 4.53
N SER A 345 16.28 5.44 4.73
CA SER A 345 15.44 5.15 5.89
C SER A 345 13.95 5.31 5.57
N ARG A 346 13.13 4.62 6.35
CA ARG A 346 11.66 4.63 6.31
C ARG A 346 11.12 5.06 7.67
N ILE A 347 9.88 5.54 7.72
CA ILE A 347 9.22 5.82 9.00
C ILE A 347 8.43 4.59 9.46
N ALA A 348 8.69 4.14 10.68
CA ALA A 348 7.98 3.02 11.29
C ALA A 348 6.48 3.31 11.36
N LYS A 349 5.66 2.39 10.83
CA LYS A 349 4.20 2.55 10.74
C LYS A 349 3.46 2.00 11.93
N LYS A 350 4.15 1.20 12.74
CA LYS A 350 3.64 0.59 13.96
C LYS A 350 4.73 0.57 15.01
N THR A 351 4.30 0.42 16.25
CA THR A 351 5.18 0.10 17.38
C THR A 351 5.31 -1.41 17.46
N TYR A 352 6.54 -1.89 17.51
CA TYR A 352 6.87 -3.32 17.59
C TYR A 352 7.57 -3.61 18.92
N GLY A 353 7.13 -4.67 19.59
CA GLY A 353 7.66 -5.06 20.89
C GLY A 353 7.39 -6.52 21.21
N ILE A 354 7.75 -6.91 22.43
CA ILE A 354 7.47 -8.24 22.96
C ILE A 354 6.79 -8.16 24.32
N ASN A 355 6.15 -9.26 24.73
CA ASN A 355 5.75 -9.46 26.13
C ASN A 355 7.00 -9.77 26.98
N THR A 356 7.17 -9.04 28.08
CA THR A 356 8.20 -9.31 29.10
C THR A 356 7.61 -9.20 30.51
N LEU A 357 8.34 -9.75 31.47
CA LEU A 357 8.20 -9.39 32.88
C LEU A 357 9.24 -8.33 33.22
N THR A 358 8.90 -7.43 34.15
CA THR A 358 9.84 -6.47 34.74
C THR A 358 9.62 -6.43 36.25
N THR A 359 10.59 -5.94 37.02
CA THR A 359 10.42 -5.75 38.48
C THR A 359 9.17 -4.91 38.77
N PHE A 360 8.37 -5.35 39.75
CA PHE A 360 7.15 -4.65 40.13
C PHE A 360 7.48 -3.30 40.79
N ASP A 361 6.73 -2.26 40.43
CA ASP A 361 6.86 -0.91 40.98
C ASP A 361 5.46 -0.44 41.37
N ALA A 362 5.19 -0.33 42.66
CA ALA A 362 3.88 0.01 43.19
C ALA A 362 3.41 1.43 42.82
N GLN A 363 4.29 2.33 42.38
CA GLN A 363 3.91 3.67 41.93
C GLN A 363 3.49 3.70 40.46
N ARG A 364 3.93 2.72 39.68
CA ARG A 364 3.83 2.75 38.21
C ARG A 364 3.00 1.60 37.65
N HIS A 365 3.02 0.44 38.30
CA HIS A 365 2.38 -0.77 37.82
C HIS A 365 1.06 -1.04 38.54
N PRO A 366 0.01 -1.45 37.81
CA PRO A 366 -1.25 -1.85 38.41
C PRO A 366 -1.08 -3.07 39.33
N GLN A 367 -1.74 -3.06 40.47
CA GLN A 367 -1.61 -4.13 41.47
C GLN A 367 -2.09 -5.49 40.92
N GLU A 368 -3.06 -5.48 40.02
CA GLU A 368 -3.59 -6.65 39.33
C GLU A 368 -2.60 -7.34 38.39
N LYS A 369 -1.53 -6.65 37.97
CA LYS A 369 -0.45 -7.20 37.13
C LYS A 369 0.73 -7.75 37.95
N LYS A 370 0.63 -7.69 39.28
CA LYS A 370 1.68 -8.16 40.17
C LYS A 370 1.67 -9.68 40.28
N VAL A 371 2.83 -10.28 40.02
CA VAL A 371 3.08 -11.71 40.20
C VAL A 371 4.32 -11.92 41.07
N ILE A 372 4.31 -12.98 41.89
CA ILE A 372 5.47 -13.36 42.71
C ILE A 372 6.08 -14.62 42.12
N ILE A 373 7.36 -14.56 41.76
CA ILE A 373 8.10 -15.68 41.17
C ILE A 373 9.39 -15.87 41.96
N GLU A 374 9.57 -17.08 42.51
CA GLU A 374 10.75 -17.44 43.34
C GLU A 374 11.05 -16.45 44.49
N GLY A 375 10.01 -15.77 45.00
CA GLY A 375 10.11 -14.82 46.12
C GLY A 375 10.30 -13.35 45.72
N GLU A 376 10.44 -13.06 44.42
CA GLU A 376 10.56 -11.70 43.89
C GLU A 376 9.26 -11.23 43.22
N GLU A 377 9.01 -9.92 43.29
CA GLU A 377 7.80 -9.30 42.75
C GLU A 377 8.04 -8.77 41.33
N PHE A 378 7.26 -9.25 40.38
CA PHE A 378 7.29 -8.84 38.98
C PHE A 378 5.93 -8.26 38.54
N CYS A 379 5.98 -7.44 37.49
CA CYS A 379 4.84 -7.02 36.72
C CYS A 379 4.79 -7.86 35.44
N GLU A 380 3.67 -8.53 35.19
CA GLU A 380 3.45 -9.32 33.98
C GLU A 380 2.82 -8.52 32.84
N ASP A 381 2.81 -9.11 31.64
CA ASP A 381 2.23 -8.55 30.41
C ASP A 381 2.81 -7.21 29.96
N VAL A 382 4.03 -6.86 30.38
CA VAL A 382 4.64 -5.59 30.01
C VAL A 382 5.03 -5.61 28.53
N PHE A 383 4.65 -4.55 27.82
CA PHE A 383 5.03 -4.33 26.44
C PHE A 383 6.41 -3.68 26.39
N ASP A 384 7.42 -4.43 25.97
CA ASP A 384 8.77 -3.91 25.78
C ASP A 384 9.05 -3.57 24.31
N ALA A 385 8.96 -2.27 23.98
CA ALA A 385 9.05 -1.78 22.61
C ALA A 385 10.50 -1.74 22.08
N PHE A 386 10.74 -2.33 20.91
CA PHE A 386 12.00 -2.21 20.17
C PHE A 386 12.02 -0.98 19.26
N VAL A 387 10.91 -0.72 18.58
CA VAL A 387 10.71 0.38 17.63
C VAL A 387 9.32 0.97 17.87
N ARG A 388 9.16 2.29 17.80
CA ARG A 388 7.87 2.96 17.95
C ARG A 388 7.40 3.58 16.64
N ILE A 389 6.08 3.61 16.43
CA ILE A 389 5.47 4.30 15.28
C ILE A 389 5.98 5.74 15.18
N GLY A 390 6.45 6.14 14.01
CA GLY A 390 7.03 7.46 13.75
C GLY A 390 8.56 7.53 13.88
N ASP A 391 9.22 6.47 14.37
CA ASP A 391 10.68 6.40 14.40
C ASP A 391 11.24 6.24 12.97
N SER A 392 12.38 6.87 12.68
CA SER A 392 13.10 6.69 11.41
C SER A 392 13.98 5.47 11.50
N ILE A 393 13.78 4.51 10.60
CA ILE A 393 14.46 3.22 10.58
C ILE A 393 15.30 3.09 9.32
N SER A 394 16.60 2.95 9.49
CA SER A 394 17.59 2.85 8.42
C SER A 394 17.58 1.47 7.76
N ASN A 395 18.19 1.38 6.58
CA ASN A 395 18.47 0.07 5.99
C ASN A 395 19.39 -0.75 6.89
N ASP A 396 19.05 -2.01 7.04
CA ASP A 396 19.71 -3.02 7.87
C ASP A 396 19.94 -2.59 9.33
N GLU A 397 19.07 -1.73 9.88
CA GLU A 397 19.07 -1.33 11.29
C GLU A 397 18.71 -2.50 12.21
N VAL A 398 19.51 -2.65 13.27
CA VAL A 398 19.43 -3.77 14.20
C VAL A 398 19.08 -3.27 15.58
N HIS A 399 17.93 -3.69 16.11
CA HIS A 399 17.56 -3.47 17.49
C HIS A 399 17.71 -4.76 18.28
N THR A 400 18.48 -4.70 19.37
CA THR A 400 18.77 -5.86 20.21
C THR A 400 18.43 -5.56 21.66
N LYS A 401 17.77 -6.53 22.30
CA LYS A 401 17.61 -6.57 23.75
C LYS A 401 17.94 -7.96 24.30
N ILE A 402 18.28 -8.02 25.58
CA ILE A 402 18.68 -9.25 26.27
C ILE A 402 17.62 -9.59 27.31
N TYR A 403 17.20 -10.85 27.33
CA TYR A 403 16.20 -11.37 28.25
C TYR A 403 16.76 -12.58 29.00
N CYS A 404 16.41 -12.71 30.27
CA CYS A 404 16.80 -13.82 31.13
C CYS A 404 15.57 -14.68 31.47
N PRO A 405 15.76 -15.98 31.76
CA PRO A 405 14.68 -16.78 32.34
C PRO A 405 14.33 -16.25 33.73
N VAL A 406 13.03 -16.26 34.04
CA VAL A 406 12.51 -15.76 35.33
C VAL A 406 12.52 -16.86 36.40
N ARG A 407 12.66 -18.14 36.00
CA ARG A 407 12.76 -19.27 36.92
C ARG A 407 14.10 -19.98 36.75
N SER A 408 14.75 -20.32 37.86
CA SER A 408 16.02 -21.08 37.91
C SER A 408 16.01 -22.36 37.04
N LYS A 409 14.91 -23.12 37.10
CA LYS A 409 14.71 -24.39 36.38
C LYS A 409 14.05 -24.25 35.00
N GLN A 410 13.87 -23.04 34.48
CA GLN A 410 13.24 -22.84 33.17
C GLN A 410 14.09 -23.49 32.06
N THR A 411 13.42 -24.24 31.20
CA THR A 411 13.99 -24.97 30.05
C THR A 411 13.50 -24.44 28.71
N ILE A 412 12.38 -23.70 28.68
CA ILE A 412 11.82 -23.12 27.47
C ILE A 412 11.55 -21.65 27.69
N MET A 413 11.93 -20.81 26.74
CA MET A 413 11.61 -19.38 26.70
C MET A 413 10.72 -19.10 25.49
N ARG A 414 9.57 -18.46 25.72
CA ARG A 414 8.66 -18.05 24.65
C ARG A 414 8.78 -16.54 24.46
N ILE A 415 9.19 -16.12 23.28
CA ILE A 415 9.28 -14.71 22.90
C ILE A 415 8.10 -14.42 21.98
N ILE A 416 7.10 -13.72 22.51
CA ILE A 416 5.89 -13.38 21.76
C ILE A 416 6.01 -11.93 21.29
N PHE A 417 5.90 -11.73 19.99
CA PHE A 417 6.01 -10.44 19.33
C PHE A 417 4.64 -9.84 19.10
N TYR A 418 4.53 -8.53 19.29
CA TYR A 418 3.32 -7.75 19.17
C TYR A 418 3.53 -6.51 18.32
N GLU A 419 2.45 -6.03 17.72
CA GLU A 419 2.37 -4.75 17.04
C GLU A 419 1.21 -3.91 17.57
N THR A 420 1.33 -2.59 17.44
CA THR A 420 0.23 -1.66 17.71
C THR A 420 0.35 -0.37 16.91
N ASP A 421 -0.78 0.27 16.64
CA ASP A 421 -0.87 1.56 15.96
C ASP A 421 -0.66 2.75 16.93
N ARG A 422 -0.38 2.51 18.22
CA ARG A 422 -0.05 3.55 19.21
C ARG A 422 1.44 3.67 19.46
N ARG A 423 1.92 4.91 19.67
CA ARG A 423 3.34 5.18 20.00
C ARG A 423 3.70 4.73 21.40
N ASN A 424 2.83 5.01 22.35
CA ASN A 424 2.99 4.64 23.75
C ASN A 424 1.99 3.52 24.06
N VAL A 425 2.52 2.44 24.60
CA VAL A 425 1.82 1.23 25.04
C VAL A 425 2.63 0.69 26.21
N GLU A 426 1.95 0.28 27.26
CA GLU A 426 2.57 -0.22 28.48
C GLU A 426 2.37 -1.72 28.63
N PHE A 427 1.22 -2.25 28.19
CA PHE A 427 0.87 -3.65 28.37
C PHE A 427 0.42 -4.33 27.07
N VAL A 428 0.67 -5.63 26.96
CA VAL A 428 0.36 -6.42 25.75
C VAL A 428 -1.11 -6.82 25.65
N ASP A 429 -1.87 -6.73 26.73
CA ASP A 429 -3.31 -7.03 26.78
C ASP A 429 -4.20 -5.80 26.54
N GLU A 430 -3.60 -4.64 26.25
CA GLU A 430 -4.35 -3.48 25.81
C GLU A 430 -5.08 -3.78 24.47
N SER A 431 -6.33 -3.35 24.35
CA SER A 431 -7.24 -3.74 23.26
C SER A 431 -6.77 -3.42 21.83
N HIS A 432 -5.76 -2.58 21.67
CA HIS A 432 -5.18 -2.13 20.41
C HIS A 432 -3.81 -2.78 20.11
N VAL A 433 -3.42 -3.79 20.90
CA VAL A 433 -2.20 -4.56 20.71
C VAL A 433 -2.55 -5.89 20.04
N LYS A 434 -1.87 -6.23 18.96
CA LYS A 434 -2.08 -7.47 18.19
C LYS A 434 -0.82 -8.33 18.25
N GLN A 435 -0.98 -9.61 18.55
CA GLN A 435 0.10 -10.58 18.45
C GLN A 435 0.48 -10.85 16.98
N LEU A 436 1.78 -10.74 16.67
CA LEU A 436 2.35 -11.05 15.36
C LEU A 436 2.79 -12.51 15.25
N GLY A 437 3.36 -13.06 16.33
CA GLY A 437 3.83 -14.43 16.36
C GLY A 437 4.80 -14.67 17.50
N GLU A 438 5.23 -15.92 17.65
CA GLU A 438 6.16 -16.32 18.71
C GLU A 438 7.40 -17.05 18.18
N LEU A 439 8.47 -16.99 18.97
CA LEU A 439 9.63 -17.87 18.95
C LEU A 439 9.61 -18.71 20.24
N VAL A 440 9.89 -20.01 20.12
CA VAL A 440 9.94 -20.95 21.24
C VAL A 440 11.34 -21.53 21.29
N ILE A 441 12.07 -21.17 22.35
CA ILE A 441 13.50 -21.36 22.48
C ILE A 441 13.75 -22.40 23.57
N ASP A 442 14.40 -23.50 23.22
CA ASP A 442 14.87 -24.49 24.20
C ASP A 442 16.20 -24.01 24.81
N ILE A 443 16.17 -23.70 26.10
CA ILE A 443 17.32 -23.28 26.91
C ILE A 443 17.80 -24.38 27.88
N SER A 444 17.30 -25.61 27.73
CA SER A 444 17.63 -26.74 28.61
C SER A 444 19.10 -27.15 28.56
N LYS A 445 19.80 -26.89 27.45
CA LYS A 445 21.20 -27.27 27.23
C LYS A 445 22.21 -26.37 27.95
N HIS A 446 21.77 -25.23 28.48
CA HIS A 446 22.63 -24.24 29.13
C HIS A 446 22.45 -24.36 30.65
N THR A 447 23.15 -25.32 31.27
CA THR A 447 22.80 -25.87 32.59
C THR A 447 23.59 -25.31 33.77
N THR A 448 24.64 -24.53 33.55
CA THR A 448 25.58 -24.16 34.62
C THR A 448 25.27 -22.84 35.32
N ASN A 449 24.69 -21.83 34.65
CA ASN A 449 24.33 -20.55 35.27
C ASN A 449 23.13 -19.86 34.57
N ILE A 450 22.40 -18.98 35.27
CA ILE A 450 21.31 -18.17 34.67
C ILE A 450 21.86 -17.27 33.56
N GLU A 451 23.09 -16.79 33.69
CA GLU A 451 23.77 -16.02 32.66
C GLU A 451 23.93 -16.80 31.34
N ASP A 452 24.17 -18.11 31.41
CA ASP A 452 24.29 -19.01 30.24
C ASP A 452 22.94 -19.23 29.53
N LYS A 453 21.83 -18.95 30.23
CA LYS A 453 20.46 -19.07 29.73
C LYS A 453 19.91 -17.75 29.18
N THR A 454 20.71 -16.68 29.15
CA THR A 454 20.27 -15.39 28.63
C THR A 454 20.15 -15.41 27.12
N ILE A 455 19.05 -14.86 26.62
CA ILE A 455 18.75 -14.82 25.19
C ILE A 455 18.83 -13.39 24.70
N LYS A 456 19.61 -13.21 23.65
CA LYS A 456 19.68 -11.98 22.85
C LYS A 456 18.60 -12.06 21.77
N VAL A 457 17.57 -11.25 21.91
CA VAL A 457 16.51 -11.10 20.89
C VAL A 457 16.86 -9.91 20.02
N THR A 458 16.89 -10.14 18.71
CA THR A 458 17.28 -9.15 17.72
C THR A 458 16.19 -9.00 16.67
N LEU A 459 15.74 -7.77 16.47
CA LEU A 459 14.90 -7.37 15.36
C LEU A 459 15.75 -6.62 14.33
N LEU A 460 15.81 -7.16 13.12
CA LEU A 460 16.42 -6.52 11.96
C LEU A 460 15.33 -5.86 11.12
N PHE A 461 15.43 -4.55 10.97
CA PHE A 461 14.60 -3.73 10.11
C PHE A 461 15.49 -3.18 9.01
N GLY A 462 15.08 -3.19 7.75
CA GLY A 462 15.99 -2.67 6.72
C GLY A 462 15.62 -2.99 5.30
N SER A 463 15.04 -4.16 5.11
CA SER A 463 14.31 -4.45 3.89
C SER A 463 12.85 -4.05 4.07
N THR A 464 11.99 -4.39 3.11
CA THR A 464 10.52 -4.24 3.27
C THR A 464 9.92 -5.29 4.23
N HIS A 465 10.73 -5.98 5.03
CA HIS A 465 10.33 -7.04 5.97
C HIS A 465 11.11 -6.93 7.28
N ILE A 466 10.49 -7.43 8.36
CA ILE A 466 11.09 -7.51 9.69
C ILE A 466 11.50 -8.95 9.97
N TYR A 467 12.76 -9.13 10.39
CA TYR A 467 13.28 -10.42 10.84
C TYR A 467 13.52 -10.41 12.34
N ALA A 468 12.94 -11.36 13.06
CA ALA A 468 13.34 -11.69 14.42
C ALA A 468 14.33 -12.84 14.44
N THR A 469 15.32 -12.72 15.30
CA THR A 469 16.21 -13.82 15.68
C THR A 469 16.38 -13.86 17.18
N ALA A 470 16.58 -15.05 17.72
CA ALA A 470 16.98 -15.26 19.10
C ALA A 470 18.25 -16.10 19.14
N THR A 471 19.27 -15.59 19.84
CA THR A 471 20.59 -16.22 19.96
C THR A 471 21.00 -16.27 21.43
N ASN A 472 21.83 -17.24 21.81
CA ASN A 472 22.46 -17.18 23.13
C ASN A 472 23.48 -16.02 23.18
N LYS A 473 23.81 -15.53 24.38
CA LYS A 473 24.68 -14.38 24.66
C LYS A 473 26.06 -14.46 24.00
N GLU A 474 26.60 -15.67 23.80
CA GLU A 474 27.89 -15.88 23.13
C GLU A 474 27.85 -15.76 21.59
N MET A 475 26.67 -15.54 20.98
CA MET A 475 26.49 -15.48 19.51
C MET A 475 26.96 -16.73 18.75
N THR A 476 27.25 -17.83 19.45
CA THR A 476 27.82 -19.06 18.91
C THR A 476 26.78 -19.91 18.16
N GLU A 477 25.50 -19.81 18.53
CA GLU A 477 24.41 -20.54 17.88
C GLU A 477 23.16 -19.67 17.64
N LYS A 478 22.65 -19.72 16.41
CA LYS A 478 21.32 -19.19 16.05
C LYS A 478 20.27 -20.19 16.49
N ILE A 479 19.48 -19.85 17.51
CA ILE A 479 18.52 -20.80 18.10
C ILE A 479 17.24 -20.84 17.27
N GLN A 480 16.74 -19.67 16.83
CA GLN A 480 15.56 -19.60 15.98
C GLN A 480 15.47 -18.27 15.21
N ASP A 481 14.83 -18.28 14.05
CA ASP A 481 14.42 -17.10 13.29
C ASP A 481 12.98 -17.15 12.82
N LYS A 482 12.41 -15.96 12.61
CA LYS A 482 11.08 -15.77 12.05
C LYS A 482 11.01 -14.46 11.29
N SER A 483 10.51 -14.53 10.06
CA SER A 483 10.03 -13.35 9.34
C SER A 483 8.62 -13.05 9.82
N PHE A 484 8.34 -11.82 10.22
CA PHE A 484 6.96 -11.42 10.48
C PHE A 484 6.26 -11.06 9.18
N GLY A 485 4.99 -11.43 9.13
CA GLY A 485 4.20 -11.53 7.94
C GLY A 485 2.79 -11.98 8.26
#